data_AF-A0A920N3L8-F1
#
_entry.id   AF-A0A920N3L8-F1
#
_cell.length_a   1.000
_cell.length_b   1.000
_cell.length_c   1.000
_cell.angle_alpha   90.00
_cell.angle_beta   90.00
_cell.angle_gamma   90.00
#
_symmetry.space_group_name_H-M   'P 1'
#
loop_
_entity.id
_entity.type
_entity.pdbx_description
1 polymer ?
#
loop_
_entity_poly.entity_id
_entity_poly.type
_entity_poly.pdbx_seq_one_letter_code
_entity_poly.pdbx_strand_id
1 'polypeptide(L)'
;MHLIGTAAKTSRDAAGAIVTISVKGLADQTRQVKSGTSYASSNGPRMTFGLGEASVVKRVKIRWPGGGTQVLGPVDCDQVLVVRQGAVGN
;
A
#
# COMPACT_ATOMS: atom_id res chain seq x y z
N MET A 1 -2.51 -3.41 -5.24
CA MET A 1 -2.84 -2.47 -4.14
C MET A 1 -2.68 -1.03 -4.62
N HIS A 2 -3.63 -0.16 -4.26
CA HIS A 2 -3.64 1.26 -4.61
C HIS A 2 -3.74 2.09 -3.32
N LEU A 3 -2.80 3.02 -3.12
CA LEU A 3 -2.81 3.94 -1.99
C LEU A 3 -3.29 5.33 -2.41
N ILE A 4 -4.14 5.94 -1.59
CA ILE A 4 -4.64 7.30 -1.79
C ILE A 4 -4.21 8.15 -0.58
N GLY A 5 -3.30 9.10 -0.80
CA GLY A 5 -2.90 10.06 0.23
C GLY A 5 -3.92 11.18 0.39
N THR A 6 -3.88 11.84 1.55
CA THR A 6 -4.65 13.08 1.78
C THR A 6 -3.73 14.26 1.52
N ALA A 7 -3.97 15.00 0.43
CA ALA A 7 -3.12 16.09 -0.08
C ALA A 7 -2.67 17.13 0.98
N ALA A 8 -3.32 17.18 2.15
CA ALA A 8 -2.95 18.01 3.29
C ALA A 8 -1.67 17.58 4.03
N LYS A 9 -1.35 16.28 4.08
CA LYS A 9 -0.16 15.74 4.77
C LYS A 9 0.67 14.79 3.91
N THR A 10 0.12 14.26 2.84
CA THR A 10 0.81 13.33 1.94
C THR A 10 0.24 13.51 0.54
N SER A 11 1.11 13.51 -0.48
CA SER A 11 0.69 13.62 -1.88
C SER A 11 -0.45 12.65 -2.20
N ARG A 12 -1.38 13.02 -3.10
CA ARG A 12 -2.52 12.16 -3.47
C ARG A 12 -2.08 10.76 -3.88
N ASP A 13 -0.91 10.65 -4.48
CA ASP A 13 -0.26 9.40 -4.90
C ASP A 13 0.46 8.63 -3.79
N ALA A 14 0.31 9.01 -2.52
CA ALA A 14 1.01 8.35 -1.40
C ALA A 14 2.54 8.26 -1.57
N ALA A 15 3.13 9.20 -2.32
CA ALA A 15 4.54 9.22 -2.67
C ALA A 15 5.44 9.11 -1.43
N GLY A 16 6.29 8.10 -1.37
CA GLY A 16 7.18 7.85 -0.24
C GLY A 16 6.60 6.99 0.88
N ALA A 17 5.34 6.55 0.78
CA ALA A 17 4.76 5.60 1.74
C ALA A 17 5.47 4.23 1.67
N ILE A 18 5.68 3.61 2.83
CA ILE A 18 6.31 2.29 2.94
C ILE A 18 5.23 1.27 3.28
N VAL A 19 5.03 0.30 2.40
CA VAL A 19 4.09 -0.81 2.57
C VAL A 19 4.87 -2.06 2.88
N THR A 20 4.58 -2.69 4.01
CA THR A 20 5.10 -3.98 4.43
C THR A 20 3.94 -4.96 4.49
N ILE A 21 4.03 -6.04 3.72
CA ILE A 21 3.07 -7.14 3.79
C ILE A 21 3.71 -8.36 4.45
N SER A 22 2.92 -9.03 5.29
CA SER A 22 3.28 -10.30 5.92
C SER A 22 2.33 -11.37 5.42
N VAL A 23 2.89 -12.43 4.85
CA VAL A 23 2.13 -13.51 4.20
C VAL A 23 2.49 -14.83 4.87
N LYS A 24 1.53 -15.75 5.03
CA LYS A 24 1.82 -17.05 5.64
C LYS A 24 2.71 -17.87 4.72
N GLY A 25 3.86 -18.32 5.22
CA GLY A 25 4.77 -19.18 4.47
C GLY A 25 5.72 -18.45 3.50
N LEU A 26 5.70 -17.12 3.48
CA LEU A 26 6.64 -16.29 2.71
C LEU A 26 7.30 -15.25 3.61
N ALA A 27 8.47 -14.77 3.18
CA ALA A 27 9.16 -13.67 3.86
C ALA A 27 8.38 -12.36 3.72
N ASP A 28 8.48 -11.50 4.74
CA ASP A 28 7.85 -10.18 4.74
C ASP A 28 8.35 -9.34 3.56
N GLN A 29 7.43 -8.82 2.75
CA GLN A 29 7.78 -7.98 1.60
C GLN A 29 7.55 -6.52 1.94
N THR A 30 8.62 -5.74 1.96
CA THR A 30 8.55 -4.29 2.09
C THR A 30 8.78 -3.62 0.74
N ARG A 31 7.96 -2.63 0.43
CA ARG A 31 8.03 -1.83 -0.79
C ARG A 31 7.68 -0.38 -0.49
N GLN A 32 8.45 0.54 -1.06
CA GLN A 32 8.19 1.97 -0.95
C GLN A 32 7.49 2.46 -2.22
N VAL A 33 6.41 3.21 -2.05
CA VAL A 33 5.70 3.88 -3.15
C VAL A 33 6.61 4.96 -3.72
N LYS A 34 7.12 4.72 -4.93
CA LYS A 34 7.88 5.71 -5.68
C LYS A 34 6.91 6.47 -6.59
N SER A 35 6.67 7.74 -6.29
CA SER A 35 6.01 8.65 -7.24
C SER A 35 7.09 9.26 -8.10
N GLY A 36 7.43 8.59 -9.20
CA GLY A 36 8.34 9.13 -10.20
C GLY A 36 7.55 10.01 -11.17
N THR A 37 7.90 11.29 -11.24
CA THR A 37 7.46 12.22 -12.29
C THR A 37 8.07 11.77 -13.63
N SER A 38 7.50 10.75 -14.26
CA SER A 38 7.74 10.46 -15.68
C SER A 38 6.63 11.12 -16.49
N TYR A 39 6.86 12.40 -16.77
CA TYR A 39 6.32 13.38 -17.75
C TYR A 39 5.07 13.12 -18.64
N ALA A 40 4.40 11.97 -18.70
CA ALA A 40 3.30 11.77 -19.66
C ALA A 40 2.26 10.68 -19.35
N SER A 41 2.13 10.16 -18.13
CA SER A 41 1.06 9.19 -17.82
C SER A 41 0.64 9.24 -16.36
N SER A 42 -0.51 9.87 -16.12
CA SER A 42 -1.17 9.90 -14.81
C SER A 42 -1.88 8.56 -14.56
N ASN A 43 -1.09 7.51 -14.36
CA ASN A 43 -1.59 6.22 -13.90
C ASN A 43 -1.10 6.07 -12.46
N GLY A 44 -2.00 6.27 -11.50
CA GLY A 44 -1.68 6.28 -10.07
C GLY A 44 -0.83 5.07 -9.65
N PRO A 45 -0.01 5.18 -8.59
CA PRO A 45 0.97 4.16 -8.23
C PRO A 45 0.26 2.87 -7.82
N ARG A 46 0.22 1.92 -8.75
CA ARG A 46 -0.22 0.55 -8.49
C ARG A 46 0.98 -0.26 -8.07
N MET A 47 0.90 -0.82 -6.86
CA MET A 47 1.92 -1.71 -6.35
C MET A 47 1.37 -3.13 -6.34
N THR A 48 2.08 -4.04 -7.00
CA THR A 48 1.77 -5.46 -7.01
C THR A 48 2.80 -6.17 -6.14
N PHE A 49 2.30 -7.03 -5.26
CA PHE A 49 3.12 -7.89 -4.42
C PHE A 49 2.99 -9.32 -4.92
N GLY A 50 4.11 -10.03 -5.02
CA GLY A 50 4.11 -11.43 -5.41
C GLY A 50 3.77 -12.29 -4.20
N LEU A 51 2.55 -12.83 -4.18
CA LEU A 51 2.01 -13.58 -3.05
C LEU A 51 2.29 -15.10 -3.17
N GLY A 52 2.94 -15.54 -4.25
CA GLY A 52 3.25 -16.95 -4.49
C GLY A 52 2.00 -17.81 -4.48
N GLU A 53 2.00 -18.89 -3.70
CA GLU A 53 0.84 -19.76 -3.46
C GLU A 53 -0.08 -19.27 -2.33
N ALA A 54 0.27 -18.17 -1.66
CA ALA A 54 -0.52 -17.70 -0.55
C ALA A 54 -1.76 -16.94 -1.04
N SER A 55 -2.94 -17.40 -0.60
CA SER A 55 -4.23 -16.79 -0.94
C SER A 55 -4.67 -15.68 0.02
N VAL A 56 -3.96 -15.48 1.14
CA VAL A 56 -4.29 -14.45 2.13
C VAL A 56 -3.03 -13.75 2.65
N VAL A 57 -3.04 -12.42 2.62
CA VAL A 57 -2.05 -11.59 3.32
C VAL A 57 -2.46 -11.50 4.78
N LYS A 58 -1.61 -11.96 5.72
CA LYS A 58 -1.93 -11.94 7.15
C LYS A 58 -2.02 -10.52 7.72
N ARG A 59 -1.18 -9.62 7.22
CA ARG A 59 -1.06 -8.26 7.74
C ARG A 59 -0.49 -7.35 6.68
N VAL A 60 -1.09 -6.17 6.53
CA VAL A 60 -0.57 -5.11 5.66
C VAL A 60 -0.29 -3.90 6.54
N LYS A 61 0.98 -3.51 6.67
CA LYS A 61 1.42 -2.33 7.42
C LYS A 61 1.84 -1.24 6.44
N ILE A 62 1.23 -0.09 6.53
CA ILE A 62 1.46 1.06 5.65
C ILE A 62 1.94 2.20 6.54
N ARG A 63 3.19 2.61 6.33
CA ARG A 63 3.79 3.77 7.00
C ARG A 63 3.73 4.95 6.04
N TRP A 64 2.96 5.97 6.40
CA TRP A 64 2.80 7.17 5.59
C TRP A 64 3.94 8.16 5.85
N PRO A 65 4.42 8.88 4.82
CA PRO A 65 5.53 9.83 4.95
C PRO A 65 5.14 11.07 5.77
N GLY A 66 3.86 11.47 5.74
CA GLY A 66 3.30 12.58 6.54
C GLY A 66 3.00 12.25 8.00
N GLY A 67 3.45 11.09 8.48
CA GLY A 67 3.07 10.54 9.78
C GLY A 67 1.77 9.73 9.71
N GLY A 68 1.67 8.77 10.64
CA GLY A 68 0.59 7.78 10.65
C GLY A 68 1.06 6.42 10.14
N THR A 69 0.79 5.38 10.92
CA THR A 69 0.95 3.98 10.49
C THR A 69 -0.42 3.35 10.46
N GLN A 70 -0.76 2.72 9.35
CA GLN A 70 -2.02 2.02 9.17
C GLN A 70 -1.72 0.53 9.06
N VAL A 71 -2.38 -0.27 9.90
CA VAL A 71 -2.29 -1.72 9.84
C VAL A 71 -3.65 -2.22 9.41
N LEU A 72 -3.68 -2.96 8.31
CA LEU A 72 -4.85 -3.68 7.85
C LEU A 72 -4.69 -5.13 8.29
N GLY A 73 -5.83 -5.74 8.62
CA GLY A 73 -5.94 -7.13 9.04
C GLY A 73 -5.64 -8.10 7.90
N PRO A 74 -6.06 -9.37 8.05
CA PRO A 74 -5.94 -10.31 6.96
C PRO A 74 -6.77 -9.83 5.76
N VAL A 75 -6.16 -9.80 4.59
CA VAL A 75 -6.81 -9.41 3.33
C VAL A 75 -6.60 -10.53 2.32
N ASP A 76 -7.68 -10.96 1.66
CA ASP A 76 -7.57 -11.96 0.61
C ASP A 76 -6.74 -11.45 -0.57
N CYS A 77 -5.98 -12.35 -1.18
CA CYS A 77 -5.24 -12.09 -2.40
C CYS A 77 -6.20 -11.91 -3.59
N ASP A 78 -5.66 -11.48 -4.74
CA ASP A 78 -6.44 -11.28 -5.98
C ASP A 78 -7.44 -10.11 -5.99
N GLN A 79 -7.36 -9.21 -5.01
CA GLN A 79 -8.21 -8.01 -4.98
C GLN A 79 -7.43 -6.69 -5.05
N VAL A 80 -8.07 -5.67 -5.62
CA VAL A 80 -7.53 -4.31 -5.63
C VAL A 80 -7.88 -3.63 -4.31
N LEU A 81 -6.98 -3.74 -3.34
CA LEU A 81 -7.12 -3.00 -2.08
C LEU A 81 -6.85 -1.51 -2.30
N VAL A 82 -7.86 -0.67 -2.05
CA VAL A 82 -7.76 0.80 -2.09
C VAL A 82 -7.68 1.31 -0.67
N VAL A 83 -6.51 1.81 -0.26
CA VAL A 83 -6.29 2.29 1.11
C VAL A 83 -6.10 3.79 1.09
N ARG A 84 -6.99 4.49 1.78
CA ARG A 84 -6.93 5.95 1.92
C ARG A 84 -6.33 6.32 3.28
N GLN A 85 -5.32 7.18 3.27
CA GLN A 85 -4.71 7.69 4.49
C GLN A 85 -5.78 8.33 5.39
N GLY A 86 -5.90 7.85 6.64
CA GLY A 86 -6.86 8.35 7.61
C GLY A 86 -8.28 7.78 7.49
N ALA A 87 -8.56 6.93 6.50
CA ALA A 87 -9.77 6.12 6.51
C ALA A 87 -9.56 4.94 7.47
N VAL A 88 -10.09 5.07 8.68
CA VAL A 88 -10.31 3.93 9.57
C VAL A 88 -11.49 3.18 8.96
N GLY A 89 -11.27 1.95 8.51
CA GLY A 89 -12.36 1.08 8.06
C GLY A 89 -13.31 0.85 9.23
N ASN A 90 -14.57 1.23 9.05
CA ASN A 90 -15.70 0.84 9.91
C ASN A 90 -16.34 -0.39 9.29
#